data_AF-A0A9W9SJS7-F1
#
_entry.id   AF-A0A9W9SJS7-F1
#
_cell.length_a   1.000
_cell.length_b   1.000
_cell.length_c   1.000
_cell.angle_alpha   90.00
_cell.angle_beta   90.00
_cell.angle_gamma   90.00
#
_symmetry.space_group_name_H-M   'P 1'
#
loop_
_entity.id
_entity.type
_entity.pdbx_description
1 polymer ?
#
loop_
_entity_poly.entity_id
_entity_poly.type
_entity_poly.pdbx_seq_one_letter_code
_entity_poly.pdbx_strand_id
1 'polypeptide(L)'
;MDSPSSFRLSPVQKAEMMTCIHTAIEELRMEVIPSKASQKKNARLIPQINVIPPSETATPSVPSTAPIFDIAKANNWVTSEVGYFLPDPTRDEQVRMKEDTIYFSNAHAFVGHIRALSAFKNENTIRLNIHSCLRGEALEWFISELSHYEREKLRSFSLEEGWIETLTRRFKNPPSHALKTLKRSKYNWADVRSQRSLVMWAHNMLRLAQESNEYPVVWHQIHAVWDQIEIPIRGNVSEPSSGTTVASFMEELDRWYNLWR
;
A
#
# COMPACT_ATOMS: atom_id res chain seq x y z
N MET A 1 39.97 -4.23 14.55
CA MET A 1 39.14 -3.14 13.99
C MET A 1 38.05 -3.83 13.22
N ASP A 2 36.97 -4.14 13.92
CA ASP A 2 36.03 -5.16 13.49
C ASP A 2 34.75 -4.45 13.05
N SER A 3 34.38 -4.67 11.79
CA SER A 3 33.21 -4.04 11.20
C SER A 3 31.93 -4.52 11.91
N PRO A 4 30.96 -3.64 12.19
CA PRO A 4 29.71 -4.06 12.81
C PRO A 4 28.95 -4.98 11.84
N SER A 5 28.61 -6.17 12.32
CA SER A 5 27.84 -7.18 11.59
C SER A 5 26.50 -6.61 11.14
N SER A 6 26.37 -6.37 9.83
CA SER A 6 25.07 -6.11 9.18
C SER A 6 24.17 -7.33 9.37
N PHE A 7 23.12 -7.18 10.18
CA PHE A 7 22.06 -8.18 10.30
C PHE A 7 21.27 -8.27 8.99
N ARG A 8 21.72 -9.12 8.07
CA ARG A 8 20.94 -9.53 6.91
C ARG A 8 19.79 -10.42 7.37
N LEU A 9 18.58 -10.13 6.92
CA LEU A 9 17.44 -11.04 7.08
C LEU A 9 17.76 -12.40 6.43
N SER A 10 17.59 -13.46 7.20
CA SER A 10 17.76 -14.84 6.71
C SER A 10 16.73 -15.17 5.62
N PRO A 11 16.97 -16.17 4.75
CA PRO A 11 15.99 -16.59 3.75
C PRO A 11 14.62 -16.95 4.34
N VAL A 12 14.60 -17.47 5.57
CA VAL A 12 13.36 -17.78 6.30
C VAL A 12 12.62 -16.50 6.69
N GLN A 13 13.30 -15.53 7.30
CA GLN A 13 12.70 -14.23 7.63
C GLN A 13 12.25 -13.45 6.40
N LYS A 14 12.92 -13.61 5.26
CA LYS A 14 12.48 -13.07 3.96
C LYS A 14 11.23 -13.77 3.43
N ALA A 15 11.14 -15.10 3.56
CA ALA A 15 9.95 -15.86 3.19
C ALA A 15 8.76 -15.47 4.10
N GLU A 16 8.96 -15.40 5.41
CA GLU A 16 7.98 -14.92 6.39
C GLU A 16 7.54 -13.48 6.07
N MET A 17 8.47 -12.58 5.74
CA MET A 17 8.13 -11.22 5.31
C MET A 17 7.33 -11.20 4.00
N MET A 18 7.67 -12.04 3.01
CA MET A 18 6.89 -12.17 1.77
C MET A 18 5.50 -12.76 2.02
N THR A 19 5.37 -13.71 2.94
CA THR A 19 4.06 -14.21 3.41
C THR A 19 3.31 -13.10 4.12
N CYS A 20 3.91 -12.33 5.03
CA CYS A 20 3.27 -11.19 5.68
C CYS A 20 2.88 -10.08 4.68
N ILE A 21 3.64 -9.85 3.61
CA ILE A 21 3.28 -8.91 2.54
C ILE A 21 2.09 -9.46 1.75
N HIS A 22 2.07 -10.75 1.42
CA HIS A 22 0.93 -11.39 0.77
C HIS A 22 -0.31 -11.34 1.68
N THR A 23 -0.18 -11.66 2.97
CA THR A 23 -1.25 -11.58 3.97
C THR A 23 -1.73 -10.15 4.18
N ALA A 24 -0.86 -9.15 4.25
CA ALA A 24 -1.27 -7.74 4.32
C ALA A 24 -1.98 -7.27 3.04
N ILE A 25 -1.60 -7.81 1.88
CA ILE A 25 -2.33 -7.62 0.62
C ILE A 25 -3.71 -8.32 0.67
N GLU A 26 -3.85 -9.47 1.33
CA GLU A 26 -5.17 -10.10 1.58
C GLU A 26 -6.00 -9.35 2.64
N GLU A 27 -5.40 -8.82 3.72
CA GLU A 27 -6.09 -8.02 4.74
C GLU A 27 -6.62 -6.71 4.14
N LEU A 28 -5.86 -6.07 3.27
CA LEU A 28 -6.31 -4.93 2.46
C LEU A 28 -7.43 -5.29 1.46
N ARG A 29 -7.65 -6.57 1.13
CA ARG A 29 -8.85 -7.03 0.39
C ARG A 29 -10.07 -7.22 1.32
N MET A 30 -9.86 -7.37 2.63
CA MET A 30 -10.93 -7.65 3.62
C MET A 30 -11.53 -6.39 4.26
N GLU A 31 -10.78 -5.28 4.42
CA GLU A 31 -11.28 -4.05 5.06
C GLU A 31 -12.25 -3.19 4.21
N VAL A 32 -12.83 -3.73 3.12
CA VAL A 32 -13.76 -2.99 2.25
C VAL A 32 -15.19 -2.95 2.86
N ILE A 33 -15.35 -2.26 3.98
CA ILE A 33 -16.65 -1.85 4.52
C ILE A 33 -16.62 -0.38 4.99
N PRO A 34 -17.16 0.58 4.21
CA PRO A 34 -17.40 1.94 4.71
C PRO A 34 -18.67 1.99 5.58
N SER A 35 -18.56 1.65 6.88
CA SER A 35 -19.66 1.82 7.84
C SER A 35 -19.86 3.31 8.18
N LYS A 36 -20.61 4.03 7.34
CA LYS A 36 -21.10 5.38 7.62
C LYS A 36 -22.50 5.36 8.26
N ALA A 37 -22.62 4.83 9.47
CA ALA A 37 -23.84 4.97 10.26
C ALA A 37 -23.62 4.84 11.79
N SER A 38 -23.21 5.93 12.46
CA SER A 38 -23.78 6.40 13.76
C SER A 38 -22.86 7.36 14.54
N GLN A 39 -22.81 8.63 14.15
CA GLN A 39 -22.48 9.73 15.08
C GLN A 39 -23.34 10.98 14.80
N LYS A 40 -24.53 11.01 15.39
CA LYS A 40 -25.29 12.24 15.67
C LYS A 40 -26.09 12.04 16.96
N LYS A 41 -26.12 13.10 17.80
CA LYS A 41 -26.58 13.15 19.21
C LYS A 41 -25.49 12.69 20.19
N ASN A 42 -25.07 13.45 21.21
CA ASN A 42 -25.71 14.61 21.85
C ASN A 42 -24.75 15.79 22.12
N ALA A 43 -25.34 16.96 22.37
CA ALA A 43 -24.63 18.19 22.70
C ALA A 43 -24.61 18.47 24.22
N ARG A 44 -23.67 19.35 24.63
CA ARG A 44 -23.67 20.18 25.86
C ARG A 44 -23.70 19.46 27.22
N LEU A 45 -22.65 19.70 28.01
CA LEU A 45 -22.74 20.42 29.29
C LEU A 45 -21.34 20.90 29.74
N ILE A 46 -21.22 22.18 30.10
CA ILE A 46 -20.13 22.79 30.89
C ILE A 46 -20.86 23.49 32.07
N PRO A 47 -20.44 23.35 33.34
CA PRO A 47 -19.56 24.35 34.02
C PRO A 47 -18.67 23.70 35.13
N GLN A 48 -17.77 24.31 35.93
CA GLN A 48 -17.09 25.63 36.01
C GLN A 48 -15.55 25.38 36.08
N ILE A 49 -14.67 26.24 35.58
CA ILE A 49 -13.90 27.28 36.33
C ILE A 49 -13.64 26.97 37.82
N ASN A 50 -12.36 26.80 38.20
CA ASN A 50 -11.80 27.47 39.39
C ASN A 50 -10.28 27.69 39.25
N VAL A 51 -9.73 28.67 40.00
CA VAL A 51 -8.50 29.40 39.62
C VAL A 51 -7.58 29.68 40.84
N ILE A 52 -6.29 29.23 40.78
CA ILE A 52 -5.06 29.86 41.38
C ILE A 52 -4.89 29.84 42.94
N PRO A 53 -3.66 29.88 43.54
CA PRO A 53 -2.30 29.53 43.08
C PRO A 53 -1.41 28.81 44.17
N PRO A 54 -0.08 29.09 44.45
CA PRO A 54 0.91 28.02 44.59
C PRO A 54 1.61 27.92 45.98
N SER A 55 2.55 26.97 46.13
CA SER A 55 3.67 27.09 47.09
C SER A 55 4.88 26.23 46.67
N GLU A 56 6.06 26.76 46.95
CA GLU A 56 7.37 26.09 46.97
C GLU A 56 7.43 25.13 48.21
N THR A 57 8.41 24.26 48.49
CA THR A 57 9.84 24.19 48.12
C THR A 57 10.36 22.73 48.36
N ALA A 58 11.65 22.47 48.07
CA ALA A 58 12.52 21.41 48.63
C ALA A 58 12.51 19.96 48.03
N THR A 59 13.55 19.70 47.23
CA THR A 59 14.30 18.43 47.07
C THR A 59 15.20 18.18 48.31
N PRO A 60 15.71 16.96 48.64
CA PRO A 60 16.50 16.10 47.71
C PRO A 60 16.52 14.55 47.88
N SER A 61 17.18 13.88 46.91
CA SER A 61 17.75 12.51 46.91
C SER A 61 16.79 11.32 47.10
N VAL A 62 16.70 10.34 46.18
CA VAL A 62 17.69 9.28 45.85
C VAL A 62 17.55 8.88 44.36
N PRO A 63 18.61 8.46 43.63
CA PRO A 63 18.52 8.06 42.23
C PRO A 63 17.77 6.74 42.02
N SER A 64 16.59 6.80 41.39
CA SER A 64 15.95 5.61 40.84
C SER A 64 16.56 5.30 39.47
N THR A 65 17.43 4.29 39.43
CA THR A 65 17.99 3.73 38.19
C THR A 65 16.88 3.00 37.44
N ALA A 66 16.06 3.75 36.70
CA ALA A 66 15.29 3.18 35.61
C ALA A 66 16.27 2.58 34.59
N PRO A 67 16.16 1.29 34.23
CA PRO A 67 17.14 0.67 33.36
C PRO A 67 17.02 1.25 31.95
N ILE A 68 18.17 1.66 31.41
CA ILE A 68 18.31 2.17 30.04
C ILE A 68 18.20 0.97 29.08
N PHE A 69 16.98 0.45 28.89
CA PHE A 69 16.67 -0.54 27.86
C PHE A 69 16.16 0.17 26.60
N ASP A 70 16.99 0.12 25.56
CA ASP A 70 16.60 0.17 24.15
C ASP A 70 15.87 1.42 23.60
N ILE A 71 16.46 2.59 23.86
CA ILE A 71 16.37 3.72 22.89
C ILE A 71 17.12 3.35 21.58
N ALA A 72 17.91 2.28 21.59
CA ALA A 72 18.64 1.72 20.45
C ALA A 72 17.85 0.71 19.60
N LYS A 73 16.50 0.74 19.60
CA LYS A 73 15.69 0.00 18.62
C LYS A 73 15.92 0.65 17.24
N ALA A 74 16.90 0.12 16.52
CA ALA A 74 17.73 0.88 15.59
C ALA A 74 16.94 1.64 14.51
N ASN A 75 17.39 2.89 14.26
CA ASN A 75 17.05 3.70 13.09
C ASN A 75 17.61 3.11 11.77
N ASN A 76 17.67 1.78 11.65
CA ASN A 76 18.18 1.09 10.47
C ASN A 76 17.09 1.10 9.37
N TRP A 77 17.01 2.25 8.69
CA TRP A 77 16.29 2.40 7.45
C TRP A 77 17.22 2.02 6.30
N VAL A 78 16.95 0.86 5.69
CA VAL A 78 17.65 0.40 4.49
C VAL A 78 16.65 0.46 3.33
N THR A 79 16.82 1.42 2.44
CA THR A 79 15.84 1.68 1.37
C THR A 79 15.64 0.48 0.44
N SER A 80 16.67 -0.34 0.19
CA SER A 80 16.55 -1.56 -0.62
C SER A 80 15.76 -2.68 0.07
N GLU A 81 15.70 -2.70 1.41
CA GLU A 81 14.85 -3.65 2.16
C GLU A 81 13.37 -3.23 2.14
N VAL A 82 13.11 -1.92 2.13
CA VAL A 82 11.76 -1.32 1.99
C VAL A 82 11.27 -1.38 0.53
N GLY A 83 12.20 -1.37 -0.42
CA GLY A 83 11.92 -1.29 -1.85
C GLY A 83 11.72 0.14 -2.37
N TYR A 84 11.68 0.27 -3.69
CA TYR A 84 11.59 1.54 -4.40
C TYR A 84 10.22 1.75 -5.03
N PHE A 85 9.71 2.98 -4.96
CA PHE A 85 8.52 3.39 -5.73
C PHE A 85 8.97 4.06 -7.03
N LEU A 86 8.69 3.41 -8.16
CA LEU A 86 8.98 3.87 -9.51
C LEU A 86 7.68 3.78 -10.32
N PRO A 87 6.81 4.81 -10.30
CA PRO A 87 5.50 4.76 -10.93
C PRO A 87 5.62 4.46 -12.42
N ASP A 88 4.81 3.51 -12.89
CA ASP A 88 4.70 3.19 -14.32
C ASP A 88 3.26 2.74 -14.63
N PRO A 89 2.42 3.61 -15.22
CA PRO A 89 1.03 3.28 -15.54
C PRO A 89 0.88 2.35 -16.75
N THR A 90 1.97 2.02 -17.46
CA THR A 90 1.95 1.22 -18.69
C THR A 90 2.14 -0.28 -18.44
N ARG A 91 2.62 -0.68 -17.25
CA ARG A 91 2.93 -2.06 -16.90
C ARG A 91 1.81 -2.69 -16.08
N ASP A 92 1.51 -3.97 -16.33
CA ASP A 92 0.57 -4.76 -15.50
C ASP A 92 1.20 -5.19 -14.16
N GLU A 93 2.52 -5.46 -14.17
CA GLU A 93 3.29 -5.79 -12.97
C GLU A 93 3.29 -4.63 -11.98
N GLN A 94 2.48 -4.74 -10.92
CA GLN A 94 2.38 -3.73 -9.86
C GLN A 94 3.59 -3.74 -8.90
N VAL A 95 4.20 -4.91 -8.76
CA VAL A 95 5.37 -5.19 -7.91
C VAL A 95 6.31 -6.11 -8.70
N ARG A 96 7.61 -5.82 -8.66
CA ARG A 96 8.66 -6.65 -9.27
C ARG A 96 9.87 -6.74 -8.35
N MET A 97 10.58 -7.86 -8.39
CA MET A 97 11.87 -8.01 -7.71
C MET A 97 12.99 -7.89 -8.74
N LYS A 98 14.03 -7.11 -8.45
CA LYS A 98 15.26 -7.03 -9.25
C LYS A 98 16.43 -6.94 -8.28
N GLU A 99 17.42 -7.83 -8.43
CA GLU A 99 18.67 -7.80 -7.64
C GLU A 99 18.40 -7.70 -6.12
N ASP A 100 17.56 -8.62 -5.62
CA ASP A 100 17.11 -8.68 -4.20
C ASP A 100 16.32 -7.45 -3.69
N THR A 101 15.99 -6.49 -4.57
CA THR A 101 15.23 -5.28 -4.23
C THR A 101 13.84 -5.29 -4.85
N ILE A 102 12.83 -4.89 -4.07
CA ILE A 102 11.44 -4.76 -4.52
C ILE A 102 11.25 -3.39 -5.20
N TYR A 103 10.54 -3.35 -6.33
CA TYR A 103 10.11 -2.13 -7.00
C TYR A 103 8.59 -2.16 -7.17
N PHE A 104 7.94 -1.05 -6.80
CA PHE A 104 6.51 -0.84 -6.91
C PHE A 104 6.24 0.15 -8.05
N SER A 105 5.42 -0.25 -9.03
CA SER A 105 4.94 0.62 -10.12
C SER A 105 3.59 1.27 -9.80
N ASN A 106 2.86 0.69 -8.84
CA ASN A 106 1.55 1.14 -8.40
C ASN A 106 1.65 1.83 -7.03
N ALA A 107 1.14 3.05 -6.92
CA ALA A 107 1.07 3.80 -5.67
C ALA A 107 0.24 3.09 -4.60
N HIS A 108 -0.87 2.45 -4.98
CA HIS A 108 -1.72 1.70 -4.03
C HIS A 108 -0.98 0.50 -3.42
N ALA A 109 -0.19 -0.24 -4.22
CA ALA A 109 0.64 -1.33 -3.74
C ALA A 109 1.76 -0.82 -2.82
N PHE A 110 2.41 0.30 -3.20
CA PHE A 110 3.45 0.91 -2.37
C PHE A 110 2.91 1.40 -1.03
N VAL A 111 1.81 2.17 -0.99
CA VAL A 111 1.26 2.66 0.29
C VAL A 111 0.70 1.51 1.14
N GLY A 112 0.15 0.46 0.53
CA GLY A 112 -0.25 -0.76 1.26
C GLY A 112 0.95 -1.45 1.92
N HIS A 113 2.09 -1.55 1.23
CA HIS A 113 3.32 -2.05 1.81
C HIS A 113 3.87 -1.15 2.94
N ILE A 114 3.82 0.18 2.75
CA ILE A 114 4.21 1.16 3.78
C ILE A 114 3.33 1.06 5.04
N ARG A 115 2.02 0.81 4.90
CA ARG A 115 1.13 0.49 6.03
C ARG A 115 1.55 -0.78 6.74
N ALA A 116 1.78 -1.88 6.01
CA ALA A 116 2.24 -3.13 6.61
C ALA A 116 3.57 -2.95 7.37
N LEU A 117 4.50 -2.14 6.84
CA LEU A 117 5.76 -1.81 7.50
C LEU A 117 5.60 -1.04 8.83
N SER A 118 4.51 -0.30 9.04
CA SER A 118 4.23 0.41 10.30
C SER A 118 4.02 -0.52 11.50
N ALA A 119 3.66 -1.80 11.27
CA ALA A 119 3.60 -2.81 12.31
C ALA A 119 5.00 -3.21 12.84
N PHE A 120 6.05 -2.99 12.03
CA PHE A 120 7.42 -3.48 12.31
C PHE A 120 8.44 -2.35 12.53
N LYS A 121 8.27 -1.20 11.89
CA LYS A 121 9.13 -0.01 12.01
C LYS A 121 8.33 1.17 12.58
N ASN A 122 8.99 2.02 13.38
CA ASN A 122 8.36 3.19 13.97
C ASN A 122 7.88 4.18 12.88
N GLU A 123 6.67 4.70 13.04
CA GLU A 123 6.05 5.64 12.09
C GLU A 123 6.93 6.86 11.79
N ASN A 124 7.59 7.44 12.79
CA ASN A 124 8.48 8.60 12.60
C ASN A 124 9.66 8.23 11.69
N THR A 125 10.27 7.05 11.91
CA THR A 125 11.35 6.54 11.05
C THR A 125 10.87 6.35 9.62
N ILE A 126 9.65 5.84 9.42
CA ILE A 126 9.04 5.70 8.09
C ILE A 126 8.82 7.08 7.45
N ARG A 127 8.08 7.98 8.10
CA ARG A 127 7.74 9.33 7.58
C ARG A 127 8.96 10.16 7.21
N LEU A 128 10.02 10.10 8.01
CA LEU A 128 11.25 10.83 7.73
C LEU A 128 12.01 10.27 6.51
N ASN A 129 11.89 8.97 6.20
CA ASN A 129 12.73 8.30 5.22
C ASN A 129 12.03 7.80 3.95
N ILE A 130 10.68 7.81 3.85
CA ILE A 130 9.92 7.41 2.64
C ILE A 130 10.46 8.08 1.36
N HIS A 131 10.82 9.36 1.43
CA HIS A 131 11.36 10.11 0.28
C HIS A 131 12.57 9.42 -0.38
N SER A 132 13.37 8.66 0.38
CA SER A 132 14.51 7.89 -0.15
C SER A 132 14.08 6.74 -1.07
N CYS A 133 12.85 6.23 -0.95
CA CYS A 133 12.31 5.14 -1.79
C CYS A 133 11.87 5.62 -3.18
N LEU A 134 11.62 6.93 -3.36
CA LEU A 134 11.06 7.47 -4.60
C LEU A 134 12.08 7.41 -5.74
N ARG A 135 11.65 7.03 -6.94
CA ARG A 135 12.46 6.94 -8.17
C ARG A 135 11.68 7.46 -9.37
N GLY A 136 12.39 7.87 -10.43
CA GLY A 136 11.78 8.40 -11.66
C GLY A 136 10.88 9.60 -11.38
N GLU A 137 9.70 9.64 -12.01
CA GLU A 137 8.69 10.69 -11.85
C GLU A 137 8.33 10.96 -10.37
N ALA A 138 8.29 9.94 -9.51
CA ALA A 138 7.99 10.14 -8.09
C ALA A 138 9.09 10.90 -7.33
N LEU A 139 10.36 10.72 -7.72
CA LEU A 139 11.47 11.48 -7.14
C LEU A 139 11.52 12.90 -7.70
N GLU A 140 11.26 13.05 -9.00
CA GLU A 140 11.17 14.35 -9.67
C GLU A 140 10.08 15.21 -9.01
N TRP A 141 8.84 14.72 -8.94
CA TRP A 141 7.73 15.37 -8.24
C TRP A 141 8.10 15.82 -6.81
N PHE A 142 8.77 14.97 -6.03
CA PHE A 142 9.16 15.32 -4.66
C PHE A 142 10.24 16.42 -4.59
N ILE A 143 11.15 16.50 -5.56
CA ILE A 143 12.28 17.44 -5.55
C ILE A 143 11.91 18.78 -6.23
N SER A 144 11.25 18.73 -7.38
CA SER A 144 11.01 19.89 -8.26
C SER A 144 9.62 20.51 -8.09
N GLU A 145 8.58 19.71 -7.88
CA GLU A 145 7.20 20.21 -7.79
C GLU A 145 6.80 20.58 -6.36
N LEU A 146 7.24 19.82 -5.35
CA LEU A 146 6.92 20.13 -3.95
C LEU A 146 7.77 21.27 -3.39
N SER A 147 7.10 22.31 -2.89
CA SER A 147 7.73 23.38 -2.11
C SER A 147 8.40 22.83 -0.84
N HIS A 148 9.30 23.63 -0.26
CA HIS A 148 9.90 23.30 1.04
C HIS A 148 8.85 23.09 2.13
N TYR A 149 7.81 23.92 2.15
CA TYR A 149 6.72 23.85 3.13
C TYR A 149 5.91 22.56 2.99
N GLU A 150 5.58 22.13 1.78
CA GLU A 150 4.85 20.87 1.56
C GLU A 150 5.69 19.64 1.95
N ARG A 151 6.99 19.64 1.65
CA ARG A 151 7.90 18.57 2.08
C ARG A 151 7.99 18.48 3.61
N GLU A 152 8.01 19.62 4.30
CA GLU A 152 8.02 19.63 5.76
C GLU A 152 6.65 19.24 6.36
N LYS A 153 5.55 19.59 5.68
CA LYS A 153 4.21 19.10 6.03
C LYS A 153 4.13 17.56 5.93
N LEU A 154 4.68 16.95 4.88
CA LEU A 154 4.73 15.48 4.73
C LEU A 154 5.55 14.78 5.84
N ARG A 155 6.56 15.44 6.40
CA ARG A 155 7.39 14.91 7.50
C ARG A 155 6.76 15.10 8.88
N SER A 156 5.92 16.11 9.05
CA SER A 156 5.31 16.48 10.34
C SER A 156 3.93 15.84 10.56
N PHE A 157 3.12 15.69 9.50
CA PHE A 157 1.79 15.05 9.54
C PHE A 157 1.87 13.53 9.76
N SER A 158 0.79 12.91 10.24
CA SER A 158 0.69 11.45 10.38
C SER A 158 0.97 10.73 9.04
N LEU A 159 1.35 9.46 9.11
CA LEU A 159 1.71 8.67 7.92
C LEU A 159 0.55 8.57 6.92
N GLU A 160 -0.69 8.45 7.43
CA GLU A 160 -1.92 8.44 6.63
C GLU A 160 -2.21 9.80 5.99
N GLU A 161 -2.35 10.87 6.78
CA GLU A 161 -2.74 12.21 6.30
C GLU A 161 -1.64 12.93 5.50
N GLY A 162 -0.38 12.58 5.75
CA GLY A 162 0.78 13.10 5.05
C GLY A 162 1.09 12.30 3.80
N TRP A 163 1.95 11.30 3.95
CA TRP A 163 2.54 10.55 2.83
C TRP A 163 1.54 9.70 2.06
N ILE A 164 0.70 8.93 2.74
CA ILE A 164 -0.17 7.94 2.09
C ILE A 164 -1.27 8.65 1.29
N GLU A 165 -1.98 9.62 1.87
CA GLU A 165 -2.98 10.42 1.14
C GLU A 165 -2.36 11.12 -0.06
N THR A 166 -1.19 11.76 0.13
CA THR A 166 -0.56 12.56 -0.93
C THR A 166 -0.03 11.70 -2.08
N LEU A 167 0.66 10.58 -1.80
CA LEU A 167 1.11 9.64 -2.84
C LEU A 167 -0.07 9.02 -3.57
N THR A 168 -1.12 8.60 -2.85
CA THR A 168 -2.33 8.03 -3.45
C THR A 168 -3.02 9.05 -4.36
N ARG A 169 -3.18 10.30 -3.91
CA ARG A 169 -3.81 11.36 -4.70
C ARG A 169 -2.99 11.73 -5.94
N ARG A 170 -1.66 11.80 -5.84
CA ARG A 170 -0.80 12.21 -6.96
C ARG A 170 -0.70 11.15 -8.06
N PHE A 171 -0.55 9.88 -7.69
CA PHE A 171 -0.22 8.81 -8.62
C PHE A 171 -1.39 7.86 -8.95
N LYS A 172 -2.61 8.14 -8.45
CA LYS A 172 -3.84 7.50 -8.93
C LYS A 172 -4.18 7.98 -10.36
N ASN A 173 -4.59 7.06 -11.23
CA ASN A 173 -5.10 7.45 -12.56
C ASN A 173 -6.34 8.35 -12.44
N PRO A 174 -6.49 9.37 -13.31
CA PRO A 174 -7.76 10.06 -13.49
C PRO A 174 -8.89 9.06 -13.82
N PRO A 175 -10.09 9.14 -13.19
CA PRO A 175 -11.14 8.14 -13.35
C PRO A 175 -11.54 7.87 -14.81
N SER A 176 -11.60 8.91 -15.63
CA SER A 176 -11.87 8.81 -17.07
C SER A 176 -10.77 8.08 -17.85
N HIS A 177 -9.50 8.25 -17.46
CA HIS A 177 -8.37 7.53 -18.05
C HIS A 177 -8.36 6.06 -17.61
N ALA A 178 -8.61 5.79 -16.33
CA ALA A 178 -8.71 4.44 -15.80
C ALA A 178 -9.80 3.64 -16.52
N LEU A 179 -10.99 4.22 -16.65
CA LEU A 179 -12.11 3.63 -17.37
C LEU A 179 -11.81 3.35 -18.84
N LYS A 180 -11.26 4.34 -19.55
CA LYS A 180 -10.91 4.21 -20.98
C LYS A 180 -9.85 3.13 -21.20
N THR A 181 -8.91 3.00 -20.26
CA THR A 181 -7.87 1.96 -20.30
C THR A 181 -8.45 0.58 -20.04
N LEU A 182 -9.31 0.44 -19.02
CA LEU A 182 -10.03 -0.79 -18.71
C LEU A 182 -10.84 -1.29 -19.92
N LYS A 183 -11.74 -0.45 -20.46
CA LYS A 183 -12.65 -0.81 -21.58
C LYS A 183 -11.91 -1.09 -22.91
N ARG A 184 -10.65 -0.65 -23.04
CA ARG A 184 -9.77 -0.91 -24.21
C ARG A 184 -8.89 -2.15 -24.03
N SER A 185 -8.51 -2.45 -22.79
CA SER A 185 -7.68 -3.62 -22.47
C SER A 185 -8.46 -4.89 -22.75
N LYS A 186 -7.83 -5.87 -23.38
CA LYS A 186 -8.37 -7.22 -23.59
C LYS A 186 -7.27 -8.24 -23.32
N TYR A 187 -7.68 -9.42 -22.86
CA TYR A 187 -6.79 -10.58 -22.69
C TYR A 187 -7.21 -11.69 -23.65
N ASN A 188 -6.29 -12.12 -24.50
CA ASN A 188 -6.54 -13.00 -25.65
C ASN A 188 -5.47 -14.12 -25.77
N TRP A 189 -5.63 -15.03 -26.75
CA TRP A 189 -4.72 -16.17 -26.92
C TRP A 189 -3.29 -15.79 -27.36
N ALA A 190 -3.03 -14.55 -27.78
CA ALA A 190 -1.67 -14.05 -27.99
C ALA A 190 -1.00 -13.66 -26.66
N ASP A 191 -1.75 -13.16 -25.67
CA ASP A 191 -1.24 -12.90 -24.32
C ASP A 191 -0.81 -14.19 -23.62
N VAL A 192 -1.62 -15.26 -23.74
CA VAL A 192 -1.29 -16.60 -23.23
C VAL A 192 0.00 -17.12 -23.87
N ARG A 193 0.07 -17.12 -25.21
CA ARG A 193 1.26 -17.59 -25.95
C ARG A 193 2.52 -16.77 -25.69
N SER A 194 2.37 -15.48 -25.38
CA SER A 194 3.49 -14.60 -24.99
C SER A 194 3.82 -14.67 -23.49
N GLN A 195 3.21 -15.59 -22.74
CA GLN A 195 3.49 -15.84 -21.32
C GLN A 195 3.20 -14.61 -20.43
N ARG A 196 2.26 -13.74 -20.84
CA ARG A 196 1.74 -12.65 -20.00
C ARG A 196 0.86 -13.26 -18.91
N SER A 197 1.16 -12.98 -17.64
CA SER A 197 0.36 -13.49 -16.52
C SER A 197 -1.07 -12.93 -16.55
N LEU A 198 -2.05 -13.82 -16.65
CA LEU A 198 -3.48 -13.48 -16.56
C LEU A 198 -3.83 -12.82 -15.22
N VAL A 199 -3.26 -13.34 -14.11
CA VAL A 199 -3.54 -12.85 -12.75
C VAL A 199 -3.00 -11.43 -12.56
N MET A 200 -1.79 -11.13 -13.05
CA MET A 200 -1.22 -9.78 -12.93
C MET A 200 -1.98 -8.76 -13.79
N TRP A 201 -2.37 -9.16 -15.00
CA TRP A 201 -3.26 -8.36 -15.84
C TRP A 201 -4.61 -8.12 -15.15
N ALA A 202 -5.24 -9.15 -14.59
CA ALA A 202 -6.53 -9.04 -13.92
C ALA A 202 -6.45 -8.14 -12.67
N HIS A 203 -5.38 -8.22 -11.88
CA HIS A 203 -5.12 -7.28 -10.79
C HIS A 203 -4.97 -5.82 -11.27
N ASN A 204 -4.29 -5.59 -12.40
CA ASN A 204 -4.22 -4.26 -13.00
C ASN A 204 -5.61 -3.78 -13.48
N MET A 205 -6.41 -4.65 -14.10
CA MET A 205 -7.76 -4.29 -14.55
C MET A 205 -8.71 -4.00 -13.38
N LEU A 206 -8.65 -4.79 -12.30
CA LEU A 206 -9.45 -4.57 -11.10
C LEU A 206 -9.13 -3.21 -10.46
N ARG A 207 -7.84 -2.85 -10.41
CA ARG A 207 -7.39 -1.52 -9.99
C ARG A 207 -7.98 -0.42 -10.87
N LEU A 208 -7.95 -0.55 -12.20
CA LEU A 208 -8.56 0.44 -13.10
C LEU A 208 -10.09 0.55 -12.91
N ALA A 209 -10.76 -0.56 -12.57
CA ALA A 209 -12.19 -0.58 -12.23
C ALA A 209 -12.50 0.11 -10.88
N GLN A 210 -11.59 0.06 -9.91
CA GLN A 210 -11.66 0.82 -8.66
C GLN A 210 -11.34 2.31 -8.88
N GLU A 211 -10.34 2.62 -9.70
CA GLU A 211 -9.91 3.98 -9.98
C GLU A 211 -10.94 4.77 -10.81
N SER A 212 -11.76 4.09 -11.64
CA SER A 212 -12.79 4.71 -12.47
C SER A 212 -13.98 5.28 -11.71
N ASN A 213 -14.22 4.84 -10.48
CA ASN A 213 -15.42 5.09 -9.68
C ASN A 213 -16.77 4.70 -10.36
N GLU A 214 -16.77 4.01 -11.51
CA GLU A 214 -18.00 3.56 -12.21
C GLU A 214 -18.61 2.31 -11.54
N TYR A 215 -17.79 1.51 -10.86
CA TYR A 215 -18.17 0.23 -10.26
C TYR A 215 -18.08 0.29 -8.73
N PRO A 216 -19.15 0.69 -8.02
CA PRO A 216 -19.11 0.92 -6.57
C PRO A 216 -19.10 -0.36 -5.72
N VAL A 217 -19.32 -1.54 -6.33
CA VAL A 217 -19.36 -2.83 -5.64
C VAL A 217 -18.29 -3.75 -6.23
N VAL A 218 -17.60 -4.50 -5.36
CA VAL A 218 -16.49 -5.40 -5.75
C VAL A 218 -16.90 -6.39 -6.83
N TRP A 219 -18.10 -6.98 -6.76
CA TRP A 219 -18.56 -7.92 -7.78
C TRP A 219 -18.68 -7.26 -9.18
N HIS A 220 -19.18 -6.02 -9.26
CA HIS A 220 -19.22 -5.27 -10.54
C HIS A 220 -17.81 -5.02 -11.09
N GLN A 221 -16.83 -4.77 -10.22
CA GLN A 221 -15.43 -4.59 -10.62
C GLN A 221 -14.87 -5.90 -11.20
N ILE A 222 -15.09 -7.04 -10.52
CA ILE A 222 -14.67 -8.37 -10.99
C ILE A 222 -15.35 -8.73 -12.32
N HIS A 223 -16.66 -8.50 -12.43
CA HIS A 223 -17.41 -8.75 -13.66
C HIS A 223 -16.89 -7.89 -14.83
N ALA A 224 -16.59 -6.61 -14.60
CA ALA A 224 -15.98 -5.74 -15.60
C ALA A 224 -14.58 -6.21 -16.06
N VAL A 225 -13.81 -6.91 -15.21
CA VAL A 225 -12.53 -7.55 -15.59
C VAL A 225 -12.77 -8.81 -16.41
N TRP A 226 -13.69 -9.69 -16.00
CA TRP A 226 -14.10 -10.87 -16.76
C TRP A 226 -14.62 -10.48 -18.16
N ASP A 227 -15.30 -9.32 -18.26
CA ASP A 227 -15.75 -8.74 -19.52
C ASP A 227 -14.63 -8.29 -20.47
N GLN A 228 -13.40 -8.15 -19.98
CA GLN A 228 -12.21 -7.90 -20.79
C GLN A 228 -11.49 -9.18 -21.25
N ILE A 229 -11.87 -10.36 -20.75
CA ILE A 229 -11.37 -11.65 -21.25
C ILE A 229 -12.08 -11.99 -22.55
N GLU A 230 -11.32 -12.37 -23.59
CA GLU A 230 -11.86 -12.74 -24.89
C GLU A 230 -12.77 -13.99 -24.80
N ILE A 231 -13.87 -14.01 -25.57
CA ILE A 231 -14.89 -15.07 -25.52
C ILE A 231 -14.32 -16.50 -25.58
N PRO A 232 -13.35 -16.85 -26.45
CA PRO A 232 -12.79 -18.20 -26.51
C PRO A 232 -12.05 -18.64 -25.24
N ILE A 233 -11.51 -17.70 -24.47
CA ILE A 233 -10.84 -17.96 -23.18
C ILE A 233 -11.86 -17.96 -22.05
N ARG A 234 -12.83 -17.04 -22.12
CA ARG A 234 -13.92 -16.89 -21.15
C ARG A 234 -14.75 -18.16 -21.01
N GLY A 235 -14.89 -18.99 -22.05
CA GLY A 235 -15.59 -20.27 -22.00
C GLY A 235 -15.05 -21.26 -20.95
N ASN A 236 -13.81 -21.08 -20.48
CA ASN A 236 -13.24 -21.86 -19.38
C ASN A 236 -13.46 -21.20 -18.00
N VAL A 237 -13.48 -19.87 -17.93
CA VAL A 237 -13.53 -19.10 -16.67
C VAL A 237 -14.97 -18.81 -16.28
N SER A 238 -15.40 -19.29 -15.11
CA SER A 238 -16.77 -19.11 -14.61
C SER A 238 -17.19 -17.64 -14.59
N GLU A 239 -18.45 -17.34 -14.91
CA GLU A 239 -18.96 -15.98 -14.78
C GLU A 239 -19.04 -15.59 -13.29
N PRO A 240 -18.44 -14.45 -12.87
CA PRO A 240 -18.40 -14.07 -11.48
C PRO A 240 -19.80 -13.66 -10.97
N SER A 241 -20.30 -14.43 -10.00
CA SER A 241 -21.51 -14.12 -9.23
C SER A 241 -21.29 -13.03 -8.17
N SER A 242 -22.37 -12.51 -7.58
CA SER A 242 -22.32 -11.53 -6.48
C SER A 242 -21.59 -12.01 -5.21
N GLY A 243 -21.45 -13.32 -5.01
CA GLY A 243 -20.67 -13.92 -3.91
C GLY A 243 -19.18 -14.11 -4.22
N THR A 244 -18.74 -13.79 -5.44
CA THR A 244 -17.34 -14.01 -5.86
C THR A 244 -16.43 -12.98 -5.22
N THR A 245 -15.44 -13.46 -4.45
CA THR A 245 -14.40 -12.60 -3.87
C THR A 245 -13.28 -12.34 -4.86
N VAL A 246 -12.48 -11.30 -4.61
CA VAL A 246 -11.27 -11.04 -5.41
C VAL A 246 -10.31 -12.23 -5.33
N ALA A 247 -10.10 -12.80 -4.14
CA ALA A 247 -9.19 -13.94 -3.95
C ALA A 247 -9.64 -15.16 -4.78
N SER A 248 -10.90 -15.60 -4.60
CA SER A 248 -11.44 -16.75 -5.34
C SER A 248 -11.43 -16.57 -6.86
N PHE A 249 -11.63 -15.34 -7.35
CA PHE A 249 -11.52 -15.04 -8.78
C PHE A 249 -10.08 -15.15 -9.29
N MET A 250 -9.11 -14.59 -8.55
CA MET A 250 -7.69 -14.66 -8.92
C MET A 250 -7.15 -16.10 -8.87
N GLU A 251 -7.59 -16.92 -7.90
CA GLU A 251 -7.29 -18.35 -7.82
C GLU A 251 -7.84 -19.13 -9.01
N GLU A 252 -9.09 -18.86 -9.44
CA GLU A 252 -9.67 -19.47 -10.64
C GLU A 252 -8.90 -19.09 -11.90
N LEU A 253 -8.53 -17.81 -12.05
CA LEU A 253 -7.72 -17.32 -13.15
C LEU A 253 -6.33 -18.00 -13.18
N ASP A 254 -5.65 -18.11 -12.04
CA ASP A 254 -4.33 -18.77 -11.97
C ASP A 254 -4.42 -20.25 -12.35
N ARG A 255 -5.40 -20.96 -11.79
CA ARG A 255 -5.67 -22.38 -12.12
C ARG A 255 -5.84 -22.59 -13.61
N TRP A 256 -6.63 -21.74 -14.28
CA TRP A 256 -6.86 -21.85 -15.72
C TRP A 256 -5.65 -21.41 -16.56
N TYR A 257 -4.96 -20.35 -16.15
CA TYR A 257 -3.74 -19.90 -16.81
C TYR A 257 -2.65 -20.98 -16.82
N ASN A 258 -2.48 -21.70 -15.71
CA ASN A 258 -1.55 -22.83 -15.61
C ASN A 258 -1.93 -24.04 -16.49
N LEU A 259 -3.20 -24.16 -16.91
CA LEU A 259 -3.66 -25.20 -17.84
C LEU A 259 -3.51 -24.82 -19.32
N TRP A 260 -3.34 -23.54 -19.64
CA TRP A 260 -3.18 -23.05 -21.02
C TRP A 260 -1.73 -22.83 -21.45
N ARG A 261 -0.79 -22.92 -20.51
CA ARG A 261 0.63 -22.55 -20.66
C ARG A 261 1.48 -23.63 -21.33
#